data_AF-A0A158S6H3-F1
#
_entry.id   AF-A0A158S6H3-F1
#
_cell.length_a   1.000
_cell.length_b   1.000
_cell.length_c   1.000
_cell.angle_alpha   90.00
_cell.angle_beta   90.00
_cell.angle_gamma   90.00
#
_symmetry.space_group_name_H-M   'P 1'
#
loop_
_entity.id
_entity.type
_entity.pdbx_description
1 polymer ?
#
loop_
_entity_poly.entity_id
_entity_poly.type
_entity_poly.pdbx_seq_one_letter_code
_entity_poly.pdbx_strand_id
1 'polypeptide(L)'
;MPYYIEIGAAPWNEDCAQLGQTPDFATINRLEVDAYRGAMIAAYGPPPKGITFAIRSNPHDFGTYRELAVKVDKNDFEDATAAEYLDKLENGLTSWISAGFTAPVSYLPGAQTRRNAANVNDLIRSAMMVTRPLSDGRFFPASNST
;
A
#
# COMPACT_ATOMS: atom_id res chain seq x y z
N MET A 1 14.14 0.69 21.36
CA MET A 1 14.48 -0.18 20.21
C MET A 1 13.32 -0.14 19.23
N PRO A 2 13.58 0.01 17.92
CA PRO A 2 12.52 0.02 16.93
C PRO A 2 11.91 -1.38 16.77
N TYR A 3 10.63 -1.43 16.41
CA TYR A 3 9.92 -2.66 16.07
C TYR A 3 9.20 -2.50 14.72
N TYR A 4 8.74 -3.63 14.15
CA TYR A 4 8.03 -3.65 12.88
C TYR A 4 6.62 -4.18 13.08
N ILE A 5 5.68 -3.62 12.32
CA ILE A 5 4.30 -4.12 12.19
C ILE A 5 4.11 -4.48 10.72
N GLU A 6 3.72 -5.71 10.45
CA GLU A 6 3.43 -6.23 9.11
C GLU A 6 2.00 -5.85 8.71
N ILE A 7 1.83 -5.29 7.51
CA ILE A 7 0.54 -4.79 7.02
C ILE A 7 -0.01 -5.68 5.90
N GLY A 8 0.87 -6.21 5.04
CA GLY A 8 0.49 -7.07 3.91
C GLY A 8 0.86 -6.49 2.54
N ALA A 9 0.53 -7.19 1.45
CA ALA A 9 0.92 -6.79 0.09
C ALA A 9 -0.13 -5.96 -0.67
N ALA A 10 -1.39 -5.97 -0.24
CA ALA A 10 -2.52 -5.31 -0.91
C ALA A 10 -3.68 -5.05 0.08
N PRO A 11 -4.72 -4.27 -0.31
CA PRO A 11 -5.97 -4.16 0.45
C PRO A 11 -6.62 -5.52 0.69
N TRP A 12 -7.37 -5.67 1.79
CA TRP A 12 -7.79 -6.99 2.27
C TRP A 12 -8.89 -7.68 1.44
N ASN A 13 -9.65 -6.95 0.60
CA ASN A 13 -10.62 -7.53 -0.36
C ASN A 13 -10.08 -7.64 -1.79
N GLU A 14 -8.78 -7.45 -2.00
CA GLU A 14 -8.17 -7.45 -3.34
C GLU A 14 -7.29 -8.67 -3.54
N ASP A 15 -7.28 -9.19 -4.77
CA ASP A 15 -6.28 -10.17 -5.18
C ASP A 15 -4.87 -9.56 -5.11
N CYS A 16 -3.89 -10.38 -4.77
CA CYS A 16 -2.48 -9.99 -4.76
C CYS A 16 -1.59 -11.11 -5.27
N ALA A 17 -0.34 -10.78 -5.57
CA ALA A 17 0.63 -11.69 -6.16
C ALA A 17 0.81 -12.95 -5.32
N GLN A 18 0.59 -14.11 -5.93
CA GLN A 18 0.85 -15.41 -5.31
C GLN A 18 2.08 -16.08 -5.92
N LEU A 19 2.88 -16.74 -5.08
CA LEU A 19 4.00 -17.56 -5.54
C LEU A 19 3.49 -18.66 -6.49
N GLY A 20 4.17 -18.83 -7.62
CA GLY A 20 3.79 -19.82 -8.64
C GLY A 20 2.67 -19.39 -9.60
N GLN A 21 2.02 -18.23 -9.39
CA GLN A 21 0.96 -17.75 -10.28
C GLN A 21 1.50 -17.16 -11.59
N THR A 22 2.73 -16.63 -11.59
CA THR A 22 3.32 -15.95 -12.74
C THR A 22 4.85 -16.03 -12.66
N PRO A 23 5.56 -16.17 -13.80
CA PRO A 23 7.02 -16.14 -13.81
C PRO A 23 7.59 -14.77 -13.39
N ASP A 24 6.78 -13.71 -13.44
CA ASP A 24 7.19 -12.35 -13.11
C ASP A 24 6.75 -11.92 -11.69
N PHE A 25 6.63 -12.90 -10.79
CA PHE A 25 6.13 -12.73 -9.43
C PHE A 25 6.88 -11.64 -8.67
N ALA A 26 8.21 -11.68 -8.67
CA ALA A 26 9.03 -10.76 -7.87
C ALA A 26 8.80 -9.29 -8.26
N THR A 27 8.63 -9.01 -9.55
CA THR A 27 8.35 -7.67 -10.05
C THR A 27 6.92 -7.24 -9.73
N ILE A 28 5.94 -8.13 -9.91
CA ILE A 28 4.52 -7.84 -9.62
C ILE A 28 4.33 -7.59 -8.13
N ASN A 29 4.81 -8.48 -7.27
CA ASN A 29 4.71 -8.34 -5.82
C ASN A 29 5.38 -7.04 -5.32
N ARG A 30 6.52 -6.66 -5.90
CA ARG A 30 7.16 -5.38 -5.57
C ARG A 30 6.29 -4.18 -6.01
N LEU A 31 5.76 -4.21 -7.22
CA LEU A 31 4.87 -3.16 -7.73
C LEU A 31 3.63 -2.99 -6.84
N GLU A 32 3.02 -4.09 -6.39
CA GLU A 32 1.86 -4.06 -5.50
C GLU A 32 2.18 -3.46 -4.14
N VAL A 33 3.29 -3.86 -3.52
CA VAL A 33 3.72 -3.29 -2.23
C VAL A 33 4.05 -1.80 -2.34
N ASP A 34 4.69 -1.39 -3.44
CA ASP A 34 4.97 0.03 -3.71
C ASP A 34 3.66 0.81 -3.97
N ALA A 35 2.69 0.22 -4.68
CA ALA A 35 1.35 0.77 -4.88
C ALA A 35 0.59 0.92 -3.56
N TYR A 36 0.63 -0.11 -2.70
CA TYR A 36 -0.10 -0.13 -1.44
C TYR A 36 0.43 0.93 -0.48
N ARG A 37 1.75 1.14 -0.44
CA ARG A 37 2.35 2.29 0.27
C ARG A 37 1.79 3.62 -0.22
N GLY A 38 1.73 3.82 -1.54
CA GLY A 38 1.18 5.03 -2.14
C GLY A 38 -0.29 5.25 -1.78
N ALA A 39 -1.09 4.18 -1.83
CA ALA A 39 -2.50 4.20 -1.45
C ALA A 39 -2.69 4.51 0.05
N MET A 40 -1.87 3.95 0.93
CA MET A 40 -1.88 4.25 2.38
C MET A 40 -1.56 5.72 2.65
N ILE A 41 -0.55 6.27 1.97
CA ILE A 41 -0.18 7.69 2.13
C ILE A 41 -1.28 8.60 1.59
N ALA A 42 -1.87 8.25 0.45
CA ALA A 42 -2.98 9.00 -0.12
C ALA A 42 -4.21 8.94 0.79
N ALA A 43 -4.47 7.78 1.41
CA ALA A 43 -5.59 7.58 2.30
C ALA A 43 -5.40 8.30 3.63
N TYR A 44 -4.31 8.03 4.34
CA TYR A 44 -4.12 8.40 5.74
C TYR A 44 -3.13 9.54 5.96
N GLY A 45 -2.53 10.07 4.89
CA GLY A 45 -1.49 11.08 4.98
C GLY A 45 -0.08 10.49 5.16
N PRO A 46 0.96 11.33 5.13
CA PRO A 46 2.33 10.90 5.35
C PRO A 46 2.53 10.39 6.80
N PRO A 47 3.48 9.47 7.02
CA PRO A 47 3.73 8.97 8.36
C PRO A 47 4.23 10.09 9.29
N PRO A 48 3.74 10.17 10.54
CA PRO A 48 4.27 11.09 11.53
C PRO A 48 5.68 10.70 11.97
N LYS A 49 6.31 11.55 12.79
CA LYS A 49 7.65 11.30 13.34
C LYS A 49 7.69 9.95 14.09
N GLY A 50 8.80 9.25 13.95
CA GLY A 50 8.98 7.92 14.55
C GLY A 50 8.32 6.76 13.79
N ILE A 51 7.52 7.01 12.75
CA ILE A 51 6.94 5.98 11.88
C ILE A 51 7.58 6.07 10.49
N THR A 52 7.92 4.93 9.90
CA THR A 52 8.41 4.88 8.51
C THR A 52 7.95 3.61 7.82
N PHE A 53 7.44 3.73 6.58
CA PHE A 53 7.14 2.55 5.76
C PHE A 53 8.40 1.76 5.41
N ALA A 54 8.28 0.45 5.43
CA ALA A 54 9.32 -0.50 5.06
C ALA A 54 8.73 -1.58 4.15
N ILE A 55 9.60 -2.23 3.37
CA ILE A 55 9.26 -3.45 2.64
C ILE A 55 9.98 -4.59 3.33
N ARG A 56 9.23 -5.58 3.83
CA ARG A 56 9.80 -6.80 4.39
C ARG A 56 9.95 -7.83 3.29
N SER A 57 11.08 -8.54 3.29
CA SER A 57 11.33 -9.64 2.38
C SER A 57 11.28 -10.92 3.21
N ASN A 58 10.39 -11.82 2.82
CA ASN A 58 10.10 -13.08 3.50
C ASN A 58 10.53 -14.22 2.57
N PRO A 59 11.75 -14.77 2.74
CA PRO A 59 12.23 -15.89 1.93
C PRO A 59 11.46 -17.16 2.29
N HIS A 60 11.02 -17.89 1.27
CA HIS A 60 10.40 -19.20 1.40
C HIS A 60 10.92 -20.12 0.29
N ASP A 61 10.65 -21.42 0.40
CA ASP A 61 11.12 -22.44 -0.55
C ASP A 61 10.66 -22.19 -2.00
N PHE A 62 9.58 -21.44 -2.19
CA PHE A 62 9.02 -21.12 -3.51
C PHE A 62 9.45 -19.74 -4.04
N GLY A 63 10.25 -19.00 -3.28
CA GLY A 63 10.73 -17.66 -3.62
C GLY A 63 10.63 -16.68 -2.45
N THR A 64 11.00 -15.42 -2.70
CA THR A 64 10.88 -14.35 -1.70
C THR A 64 9.63 -13.52 -1.95
N TYR A 65 8.64 -13.68 -1.09
CA TYR A 65 7.49 -12.78 -1.03
C TYR A 65 7.85 -11.50 -0.26
N ARG A 66 7.23 -10.39 -0.62
CA ARG A 66 7.41 -9.09 0.02
C ARG A 66 6.07 -8.52 0.43
N GLU A 67 6.09 -7.78 1.53
CA GLU A 67 4.92 -7.09 2.06
C GLU A 67 5.28 -5.70 2.56
N LEU A 68 4.25 -4.86 2.66
CA LEU A 68 4.34 -3.58 3.33
C LEU A 68 4.41 -3.82 4.84
N ALA A 69 5.30 -3.09 5.48
CA ALA A 69 5.39 -3.01 6.92
C ALA A 69 5.61 -1.55 7.34
N VAL A 70 5.46 -1.27 8.63
CA VAL A 70 5.93 -0.03 9.23
C VAL A 70 6.96 -0.31 10.30
N LYS A 71 8.02 0.49 10.28
CA LYS A 71 9.01 0.57 11.35
C LYS A 71 8.58 1.66 12.31
N VAL A 72 8.53 1.32 13.60
CA VAL A 72 8.18 2.26 14.68
C VAL A 72 9.38 2.44 15.60
N ASP A 73 9.84 3.67 15.74
CA ASP A 73 10.86 4.08 16.70
C ASP A 73 10.21 4.80 17.90
N LYS A 74 10.11 4.08 19.03
CA LYS A 74 9.46 4.58 20.26
C LYS A 74 10.17 5.78 20.88
N ASN A 75 11.43 6.05 20.52
CA ASN A 75 12.18 7.16 21.10
C ASN A 75 11.86 8.50 20.42
N ASP A 76 11.10 8.49 19.32
CA ASP A 76 10.87 9.66 18.46
C ASP A 76 9.38 9.87 18.14
N PHE A 77 8.50 9.43 19.05
CA PHE A 77 7.07 9.25 18.84
C PHE A 77 6.25 10.21 19.72
N GLU A 78 5.23 10.85 19.16
CA GLU A 78 4.16 11.50 19.94
C GLU A 78 3.01 10.51 20.13
N ASP A 79 2.77 10.09 21.36
CA ASP A 79 2.01 8.86 21.67
C ASP A 79 0.61 8.80 21.06
N ALA A 80 -0.18 9.87 21.13
CA ALA A 80 -1.58 9.84 20.70
C ALA A 80 -1.73 9.81 19.17
N THR A 81 -1.13 10.79 18.46
CA THR A 81 -1.23 10.92 17.00
C THR A 81 -0.70 9.68 16.29
N ALA A 82 0.40 9.14 16.79
CA ALA A 82 1.07 8.07 16.12
C ALA A 82 0.44 6.69 16.47
N ALA A 83 -0.23 6.54 17.63
CA ALA A 83 -1.09 5.40 17.89
C ALA A 83 -2.32 5.37 16.94
N GLU A 84 -2.98 6.51 16.73
CA GLU A 84 -4.10 6.62 15.79
C GLU A 84 -3.67 6.29 14.35
N TYR A 85 -2.49 6.78 13.93
CA TYR A 85 -1.95 6.48 12.61
C TYR A 85 -1.65 4.98 12.44
N LEU A 86 -1.07 4.32 13.45
CA LEU A 86 -0.82 2.88 13.41
C LEU A 86 -2.11 2.06 13.35
N ASP A 87 -3.14 2.45 14.13
CA ASP A 87 -4.45 1.80 14.07
C ASP A 87 -5.08 1.87 12.67
N LYS A 88 -5.01 3.03 12.00
CA LYS A 88 -5.45 3.18 10.61
C LYS A 88 -4.69 2.26 9.65
N LEU A 89 -3.38 2.11 9.84
CA LEU A 89 -2.55 1.25 8.99
C LEU A 89 -2.81 -0.24 9.21
N GLU A 90 -2.95 -0.68 10.46
CA GLU A 90 -3.24 -2.08 10.80
C GLU A 90 -4.63 -2.50 10.32
N ASN A 91 -5.62 -1.61 10.39
CA ASN A 91 -6.93 -1.83 9.77
C ASN A 91 -6.87 -1.93 8.23
N GLY A 92 -5.81 -1.39 7.64
CA GLY A 92 -5.55 -1.47 6.20
C GLY A 92 -6.55 -0.69 5.35
N LEU A 93 -6.54 -0.97 4.05
CA LEU A 93 -7.56 -0.48 3.12
C LEU A 93 -8.49 -1.63 2.72
N THR A 94 -9.75 -1.31 2.46
CA THR A 94 -10.70 -2.30 1.95
C THR A 94 -10.38 -2.69 0.51
N SER A 95 -10.18 -1.71 -0.37
CA SER A 95 -9.98 -1.93 -1.81
C SER A 95 -9.09 -0.84 -2.40
N TRP A 96 -8.52 -1.09 -3.59
CA TRP A 96 -7.74 -0.06 -4.30
C TRP A 96 -8.61 1.16 -4.60
N ILE A 97 -9.84 0.92 -5.05
CA ILE A 97 -10.76 1.98 -5.44
C ILE A 97 -11.19 2.84 -4.24
N SER A 98 -11.30 2.25 -3.04
CA SER A 98 -11.59 3.00 -1.81
C SER A 98 -10.46 3.94 -1.38
N ALA A 99 -9.26 3.82 -1.96
CA ALA A 99 -8.17 4.77 -1.77
C ALA A 99 -7.97 5.68 -3.00
N GLY A 100 -8.84 5.60 -4.02
CA GLY A 100 -8.69 6.34 -5.27
C GLY A 100 -7.66 5.77 -6.24
N PHE A 101 -7.27 4.50 -6.06
CA PHE A 101 -6.29 3.82 -6.91
C PHE A 101 -6.97 2.78 -7.80
N THR A 102 -6.44 2.62 -9.00
CA THR A 102 -6.68 1.41 -9.80
C THR A 102 -5.75 0.31 -9.31
N ALA A 103 -6.23 -0.94 -9.24
CA ALA A 103 -5.37 -2.08 -8.96
C ALA A 103 -4.17 -2.10 -9.92
N PRO A 104 -2.91 -2.18 -9.43
CA PRO A 104 -1.72 -2.13 -10.28
C PRO A 104 -1.63 -3.32 -11.24
N VAL A 105 -2.20 -4.47 -10.83
CA VAL A 105 -2.27 -5.70 -11.60
C VAL A 105 -3.69 -6.26 -11.53
N SER A 106 -4.16 -6.80 -12.65
CA SER A 106 -5.38 -7.60 -12.72
C SER A 106 -5.01 -9.06 -12.88
N TYR A 107 -5.60 -9.91 -12.05
CA TYR A 107 -5.46 -11.36 -12.11
C TYR A 107 -6.60 -11.95 -12.93
N LEU A 108 -6.26 -12.63 -14.01
CA LEU A 108 -7.19 -13.18 -14.98
C LEU A 108 -7.24 -14.71 -14.85
N PRO A 109 -8.34 -15.35 -15.31
CA PRO A 109 -8.42 -16.81 -15.35
C PRO A 109 -7.22 -17.46 -16.07
N GLY A 110 -6.79 -18.62 -15.59
CA GLY A 110 -5.69 -19.37 -16.20
C GLY A 110 -4.29 -18.85 -15.87
N ALA A 111 -4.09 -18.31 -14.67
CA ALA A 111 -2.80 -17.80 -14.19
C ALA A 111 -2.21 -16.66 -15.04
N GLN A 112 -3.07 -15.92 -15.73
CA GLN A 112 -2.66 -14.76 -16.50
C GLN A 112 -2.72 -13.51 -15.63
N THR A 113 -1.74 -12.63 -15.78
CA THR A 113 -1.69 -11.34 -15.09
C THR A 113 -1.59 -10.21 -16.11
N ARG A 114 -2.39 -9.16 -15.95
CA ARG A 114 -2.28 -7.92 -16.73
C ARG A 114 -1.80 -6.79 -15.84
N ARG A 115 -0.68 -6.18 -16.18
CA ARG A 115 -0.24 -4.94 -15.53
C ARG A 115 -1.08 -3.77 -16.01
N ASN A 116 -1.77 -3.10 -15.09
CA ASN A 116 -2.48 -1.86 -15.37
C ASN A 116 -1.56 -0.63 -15.20
N ALA A 117 -0.45 -0.79 -14.48
CA ALA A 117 0.61 0.20 -14.34
C ALA A 117 1.99 -0.44 -14.49
N ALA A 118 2.95 0.26 -15.10
CA ALA A 118 4.33 -0.23 -15.21
C ALA A 118 5.18 0.17 -13.99
N ASN A 119 4.83 1.27 -13.32
CA ASN A 119 5.54 1.83 -12.18
C ASN A 119 4.61 2.73 -11.35
N VAL A 120 5.14 3.24 -10.22
CA VAL A 120 4.39 4.11 -9.29
C VAL A 120 3.92 5.43 -9.93
N ASN A 121 4.67 6.01 -10.88
CA ASN A 121 4.23 7.26 -11.53
C ASN A 121 2.96 7.04 -12.36
N ASP A 122 2.82 5.88 -13.00
CA ASP A 122 1.62 5.54 -13.75
C ASP A 122 0.42 5.34 -12.82
N LEU A 123 0.64 4.81 -11.62
CA LEU A 123 -0.39 4.70 -10.59
C LEU A 123 -0.85 6.07 -10.10
N ILE A 124 0.09 6.96 -9.78
CA ILE A 124 -0.24 8.33 -9.34
C ILE A 124 -0.99 9.07 -10.44
N ARG A 125 -0.55 8.96 -11.70
CA ARG A 125 -1.28 9.53 -12.84
C ARG A 125 -2.69 8.96 -12.96
N SER A 126 -2.85 7.64 -12.84
CA SER A 126 -4.16 7.00 -12.88
C SER A 126 -5.05 7.52 -11.74
N ALA A 127 -4.52 7.62 -10.52
CA ALA A 127 -5.25 8.13 -9.36
C ALA A 127 -5.73 9.56 -9.59
N MET A 128 -4.86 10.44 -10.12
CA MET A 128 -5.23 11.82 -10.47
C MET A 128 -6.29 11.91 -11.58
N MET A 129 -6.37 10.92 -12.47
CA MET A 129 -7.35 10.89 -13.56
C MET A 129 -8.73 10.37 -13.12
N VAL A 130 -8.78 9.49 -12.10
CA VAL A 130 -10.03 8.89 -11.60
C VAL A 130 -10.60 9.62 -10.38
N THR A 131 -9.78 10.37 -9.66
CA THR A 131 -10.20 11.19 -8.52
C THR A 131 -10.41 12.64 -8.94
N ARG A 132 -11.32 13.34 -8.25
CA ARG A 132 -11.50 14.79 -8.39
C ARG A 132 -11.12 15.48 -7.10
N PRO A 133 -10.45 16.65 -7.17
CA PRO A 133 -10.21 17.43 -5.97
C PRO A 133 -11.54 17.95 -5.42
N LEU A 134 -11.59 18.09 -4.10
CA LEU A 134 -12.64 18.78 -3.37
C LEU A 134 -12.56 20.29 -3.63
N SER A 135 -13.52 21.04 -3.10
CA SER A 135 -13.56 22.51 -3.24
C SER A 135 -12.34 23.22 -2.66
N ASP A 136 -11.60 22.57 -1.77
CA ASP A 136 -10.36 23.08 -1.16
C ASP A 136 -9.07 22.61 -1.89
N GLY A 137 -9.22 21.89 -3.00
CA GLY A 137 -8.10 21.36 -3.79
C GLY A 137 -7.50 20.04 -3.28
N ARG A 138 -7.96 19.49 -2.15
CA ARG A 138 -7.50 18.19 -1.63
C ARG A 138 -8.20 17.03 -2.35
N PHE A 139 -7.53 15.89 -2.46
CA PHE A 139 -8.11 14.67 -3.06
C PHE A 139 -8.63 13.71 -1.97
N PHE A 140 -9.64 12.89 -2.31
CA PHE A 140 -10.19 11.88 -1.40
C PHE A 140 -9.15 10.78 -1.09
N PRO A 141 -9.15 10.19 0.12
CA PRO A 141 -10.05 10.40 1.26
C PRO A 141 -9.93 11.76 1.96
N ALA A 142 -11.01 12.53 1.93
CA ALA A 142 -11.12 13.85 2.57
C ALA A 142 -11.06 13.79 4.10
N SER A 143 -11.41 12.63 4.66
CA SER A 143 -11.72 12.42 6.07
C SER A 143 -10.50 12.34 7.00
N ASN A 144 -9.28 12.42 6.47
CA ASN A 144 -8.04 12.38 7.27
C ASN A 144 -7.37 13.75 7.43
N SER A 145 -8.14 14.83 7.26
CA SER A 145 -7.64 16.20 7.25
C SER A 145 -8.05 17.05 8.46
N THR A 146 -8.54 16.42 9.53
CA THR A 146 -8.97 17.09 10.77
C THR A 146 -7.96 16.87 11.88
#